data_AF-A0A3N0ZK57-F1
#
_entry.id   AF-A0A3N0ZK57-F1
#
_cell.length_a   1.000
_cell.length_b   1.000
_cell.length_c   1.000
_cell.angle_alpha   90.00
_cell.angle_beta   90.00
_cell.angle_gamma   90.00
#
_symmetry.space_group_name_H-M   'P 1'
#
loop_
_entity.id
_entity.type
_entity.pdbx_description
1 polymer ?
#
loop_
_entity_poly.entity_id
_entity_poly.type
_entity_poly.pdbx_seq_one_letter_code
_entity_poly.pdbx_strand_id
1 'polypeptide(L)'
;MLQPYYSAVDLNHHSCLTCYRFQIFRIIKYITEKQWVKVHYRAGGRDKAKSFDILLRCFFYYSGSLYCVAYVPYHGHHIALAVQHIDKLEPLETHRYKAKKFDFKEWSKYRFGVYHGDLKKVVLRIHKGFNVYFENRSFHQT
;
A
#
# COMPACT_ATOMS: atom_id res chain seq x y z
N MET A 1 28.52 -4.09 -39.61
CA MET A 1 27.17 -3.80 -40.14
C MET A 1 26.16 -4.21 -39.07
N LEU A 2 25.13 -3.38 -38.87
CA LEU A 2 24.00 -3.47 -37.92
C LEU A 2 24.21 -2.88 -36.51
N GLN A 3 23.85 -1.60 -36.38
CA GLN A 3 23.42 -0.98 -35.12
C GLN A 3 21.98 -1.43 -34.78
N PRO A 4 21.61 -1.64 -33.51
CA PRO A 4 20.22 -1.74 -33.12
C PRO A 4 19.59 -0.37 -32.91
N TYR A 5 18.48 -0.19 -33.61
CA TYR A 5 17.56 0.95 -33.58
C TYR A 5 16.70 0.84 -32.31
N TYR A 6 16.95 1.70 -31.31
CA TYR A 6 15.99 1.96 -30.24
C TYR A 6 15.44 3.36 -30.45
N SER A 7 14.25 3.42 -31.05
CA SER A 7 13.43 4.60 -31.20
C SER A 7 13.00 5.12 -29.83
N ALA A 8 13.21 6.41 -29.61
CA ALA A 8 12.78 7.15 -28.45
C ALA A 8 11.25 7.32 -28.45
N VAL A 9 10.54 6.57 -27.60
CA VAL A 9 9.15 6.87 -27.21
C VAL A 9 9.00 6.50 -25.72
N ASP A 10 8.47 7.46 -24.95
CA ASP A 10 8.03 7.37 -23.54
C ASP A 10 9.07 7.45 -22.41
N LEU A 11 9.76 8.58 -22.35
CA LEU A 11 10.31 9.15 -21.12
C LEU A 11 9.16 9.75 -20.28
N ASN A 12 8.45 8.94 -19.49
CA ASN A 12 7.81 9.41 -18.25
C ASN A 12 7.44 8.22 -17.35
N HIS A 13 7.98 8.22 -16.12
CA HIS A 13 7.62 7.33 -15.01
C HIS A 13 8.35 5.98 -14.86
N HIS A 14 9.67 5.94 -15.07
CA HIS A 14 10.51 4.84 -14.57
C HIS A 14 11.18 5.23 -13.25
N SER A 15 10.60 4.78 -12.13
CA SER A 15 11.27 4.78 -10.83
C SER A 15 12.52 3.89 -10.89
N CYS A 16 13.70 4.48 -10.74
CA CYS A 16 14.98 3.76 -10.67
C CYS A 16 14.92 2.66 -9.58
N LEU A 17 15.25 1.41 -9.93
CA LEU A 17 15.24 0.26 -9.00
C LEU A 17 16.06 0.51 -7.73
N THR A 18 17.14 1.27 -7.85
CA THR A 18 18.01 1.69 -6.73
C THR A 18 17.26 2.58 -5.73
N CYS A 19 16.39 3.47 -6.20
CA CYS A 19 15.60 4.36 -5.35
C CYS A 19 14.54 3.59 -4.55
N TYR A 20 13.87 2.63 -5.20
CA TYR A 20 12.84 1.81 -4.55
C TYR A 20 13.44 0.93 -3.43
N ARG A 21 14.59 0.30 -3.70
CA ARG A 21 15.33 -0.47 -2.70
C ARG A 21 15.71 0.40 -1.49
N PHE A 22 16.23 1.61 -1.72
CA PHE A 22 16.58 2.54 -0.65
C PHE A 22 15.37 2.92 0.21
N GLN A 23 14.21 3.11 -0.43
CA GLN A 23 12.97 3.42 0.27
C GLN A 23 12.48 2.29 1.18
N ILE A 24 12.56 1.04 0.73
CA ILE A 24 12.22 -0.12 1.56
C ILE A 24 13.11 -0.16 2.81
N PHE A 25 14.43 -0.03 2.66
CA PHE A 25 15.35 -0.02 3.80
C PHE A 25 15.05 1.12 4.78
N ARG A 26 14.70 2.31 4.25
CA ARG A 26 14.29 3.44 5.08
C ARG A 26 13.03 3.15 5.88
N ILE A 27 12.04 2.49 5.30
CA ILE A 27 10.83 2.05 6.02
C ILE A 27 11.15 0.99 7.07
N ILE A 28 11.98 -0.01 6.75
CA ILE A 28 12.44 -1.04 7.71
C ILE A 28 13.10 -0.39 8.92
N LYS A 29 13.99 0.57 8.69
CA LYS A 29 14.66 1.34 9.75
C LYS A 29 13.63 1.98 10.68
N TYR A 30 12.69 2.74 10.14
CA TYR A 30 11.69 3.44 10.96
C TYR A 30 10.70 2.51 11.68
N ILE A 31 10.37 1.34 11.10
CA ILE A 31 9.61 0.29 11.78
C ILE A 31 10.39 -0.23 13.00
N THR A 32 11.67 -0.56 12.79
CA THR A 32 12.51 -1.21 13.80
C THR A 32 12.81 -0.26 14.96
N GLU A 33 13.11 1.00 14.64
CA GLU A 33 13.40 2.06 15.62
C GLU A 33 12.12 2.59 16.30
N LYS A 34 10.93 2.17 15.85
CA LYS A 34 9.63 2.70 16.29
C LYS A 34 9.59 4.23 16.22
N GLN A 35 10.25 4.79 15.21
CA GLN A 35 10.43 6.22 15.03
C GLN A 35 9.18 6.84 14.41
N TRP A 36 8.72 7.95 14.99
CA TRP A 36 7.64 8.74 14.40
C TRP A 36 8.16 9.47 13.17
N VAL A 37 7.38 9.46 12.10
CA VAL A 37 7.76 10.07 10.83
C VAL A 37 6.61 10.86 10.23
N LYS A 38 6.94 11.95 9.54
CA LYS A 38 6.03 12.62 8.63
C LYS A 38 6.09 11.93 7.28
N VAL A 39 4.96 11.40 6.83
CA VAL A 39 4.84 10.80 5.49
C VAL A 39 4.33 11.84 4.52
N HIS A 40 4.89 11.87 3.31
CA HIS A 40 4.33 12.53 2.14
C HIS A 40 3.78 11.43 1.24
N TYR A 41 2.45 11.39 1.07
CA TYR A 41 1.75 10.28 0.43
C TYR A 41 0.90 10.76 -0.73
N ARG A 42 1.10 10.17 -1.91
CA ARG A 42 0.34 10.45 -3.12
C ARG A 42 -0.72 9.37 -3.34
N ALA A 43 -1.94 9.62 -2.87
CA ALA A 43 -3.04 8.69 -3.11
C ALA A 43 -3.34 8.59 -4.61
N GLY A 44 -3.54 7.36 -5.12
CA GLY A 44 -3.90 7.13 -6.51
C GLY A 44 -5.11 7.96 -6.93
N GLY A 45 -4.99 8.65 -8.07
CA GLY A 45 -6.04 9.52 -8.62
C GLY A 45 -6.15 10.93 -8.03
N ARG A 46 -5.21 11.37 -7.18
CA ARG A 46 -5.13 12.77 -6.74
C ARG A 46 -3.79 13.39 -7.10
N ASP A 47 -3.82 14.57 -7.71
CA ASP A 47 -2.60 15.31 -8.05
C ASP A 47 -1.86 15.86 -6.82
N LYS A 48 -2.56 16.04 -5.70
CA LYS A 48 -1.99 16.60 -4.47
C LYS A 48 -1.59 15.51 -3.48
N ALA A 49 -0.29 15.43 -3.22
CA ALA A 49 0.25 14.65 -2.10
C ALA A 49 -0.27 15.21 -0.76
N LYS A 50 -0.56 14.31 0.18
CA LYS A 50 -0.95 14.65 1.55
C LYS A 50 0.20 14.34 2.49
N SER A 51 0.39 15.22 3.47
CA SER A 51 1.39 15.02 4.52
C SER A 51 0.73 14.85 5.88
N PHE A 52 1.16 13.84 6.63
CA PHE A 52 0.65 13.57 7.96
C PHE A 52 1.66 12.75 8.77
N ASP A 53 1.52 12.80 10.09
CA ASP A 53 2.41 12.08 11.00
C ASP A 53 1.94 10.64 11.15
N ILE A 54 2.87 9.70 11.20
CA ILE A 54 2.58 8.28 11.35
C ILE A 54 3.62 7.57 12.22
N LEU A 55 3.21 6.42 12.74
CA LEU A 55 4.11 5.39 13.25
C LEU A 55 3.96 4.12 12.40
N LEU A 56 5.02 3.76 11.68
CA LEU A 56 5.08 2.56 10.86
C LEU A 56 5.12 1.30 11.75
N ARG A 57 4.45 0.22 11.32
CA ARG A 57 4.31 -1.01 12.11
C ARG A 57 4.94 -2.23 11.46
N CYS A 58 4.53 -2.57 10.25
CA CYS A 58 5.00 -3.75 9.54
C CYS A 58 4.72 -3.62 8.05
N PHE A 59 5.38 -4.46 7.26
CA PHE A 59 5.01 -4.70 5.88
C PHE A 59 3.94 -5.78 5.79
N PHE A 60 3.18 -5.74 4.70
CA PHE A 60 2.39 -6.87 4.23
C PHE A 60 2.25 -6.80 2.71
N TYR A 61 2.10 -7.96 2.08
CA TYR A 61 1.88 -8.08 0.66
C TYR A 61 0.41 -8.35 0.39
N TYR A 62 -0.17 -7.67 -0.59
CA TYR A 62 -1.55 -7.89 -1.00
C TYR A 62 -1.75 -7.55 -2.48
N SER A 63 -2.37 -8.46 -3.23
CA SER A 63 -2.81 -8.23 -4.62
C SER A 63 -1.74 -7.60 -5.53
N GLY A 64 -0.51 -8.13 -5.54
CA GLY A 64 0.56 -7.63 -6.42
C GLY A 64 1.31 -6.40 -5.90
N SER A 65 0.96 -5.89 -4.72
CA SER A 65 1.53 -4.67 -4.16
C SER A 65 2.06 -4.87 -2.74
N LEU A 66 3.15 -4.16 -2.44
CA LEU A 66 3.71 -4.09 -1.10
C LEU A 66 3.09 -2.90 -0.35
N TYR A 67 2.60 -3.17 0.85
CA TYR A 67 2.02 -2.17 1.73
C TYR A 67 2.77 -2.11 3.05
N CYS A 68 2.67 -0.98 3.74
CA CYS A 68 3.01 -0.88 5.15
C CYS A 68 1.78 -0.49 5.97
N VAL A 69 1.68 -1.04 7.18
CA VAL A 69 0.70 -0.59 8.16
C VAL A 69 1.27 0.58 8.93
N ALA A 70 0.49 1.64 9.07
CA ALA A 70 0.87 2.87 9.75
C ALA A 70 -0.23 3.31 10.72
N TYR A 71 0.14 3.67 11.95
CA TYR A 71 -0.78 4.30 12.89
C TYR A 71 -0.80 5.81 12.65
N VAL A 72 -1.98 6.39 12.43
CA VAL A 72 -2.17 7.83 12.28
C VAL A 72 -2.69 8.40 13.60
N PRO A 73 -1.92 9.24 14.32
CA PRO A 73 -2.29 9.70 15.64
C PRO A 73 -3.53 10.60 15.60
N TYR A 74 -3.64 11.45 14.59
CA TYR A 74 -4.79 12.35 14.40
C TYR A 74 -6.13 11.61 14.28
N HIS A 75 -6.14 10.43 13.64
CA HIS A 75 -7.35 9.63 13.49
C HIS A 75 -7.48 8.48 14.50
N GLY A 76 -6.46 8.25 15.32
CA GLY A 76 -6.47 7.22 16.37
C GLY A 76 -6.58 5.77 15.86
N HIS A 77 -6.24 5.50 14.60
CA HIS A 77 -6.34 4.17 13.99
C HIS A 77 -5.20 3.87 13.01
N HIS A 78 -5.09 2.60 12.62
CA HIS A 78 -4.09 2.10 11.68
C HIS A 78 -4.65 2.04 10.24
N ILE A 79 -3.84 2.47 9.28
CA ILE A 79 -4.15 2.45 7.84
C ILE A 79 -3.09 1.65 7.08
N ALA A 80 -3.42 1.26 5.84
CA ALA A 80 -2.43 0.74 4.91
C ALA A 80 -1.95 1.85 3.98
N LEU A 81 -0.64 1.86 3.72
CA LEU A 81 -0.01 2.73 2.75
C LEU A 81 0.69 1.86 1.72
N ALA A 82 0.27 1.98 0.46
CA ALA A 82 0.98 1.38 -0.66
C ALA A 82 2.39 1.98 -0.73
N VAL A 83 3.43 1.14 -0.72
CA VAL A 83 4.83 1.61 -0.60
C VAL A 83 5.21 2.49 -1.80
N GLN A 84 4.72 2.15 -2.98
CA GLN A 84 4.95 2.90 -4.23
C GLN A 84 4.34 4.31 -4.22
N HIS A 85 3.43 4.63 -3.31
CA HIS A 85 2.77 5.93 -3.20
C HIS A 85 3.38 6.81 -2.10
N ILE A 86 4.40 6.31 -1.38
CA ILE A 86 5.14 7.11 -0.42
C ILE A 86 6.17 7.93 -1.20
N ASP A 87 6.04 9.25 -1.20
CA ASP A 87 7.00 10.15 -1.86
C ASP A 87 8.21 10.39 -0.94
N LYS A 88 7.95 10.65 0.35
CA LYS A 88 8.98 11.02 1.33
C LYS A 88 8.62 10.59 2.74
N LEU A 89 9.64 10.30 3.54
CA LEU A 89 9.54 10.05 4.98
C LEU A 89 10.56 10.91 5.70
N GLU A 90 10.10 11.74 6.63
CA GLU A 90 10.95 12.62 7.44
C GLU A 90 10.83 12.22 8.91
N PRO A 91 11.95 12.00 9.63
CA PRO A 91 11.89 11.69 11.05
C PRO A 91 11.32 12.88 11.82
N LEU A 92 10.47 12.60 12.80
CA LEU A 92 10.01 13.60 13.76
C LEU A 92 10.97 13.61 14.95
N GLU A 93 11.46 14.79 15.32
CA GLU A 93 12.45 14.95 16.40
C GLU A 93 11.90 14.58 17.79
N THR A 94 10.58 14.59 17.95
CA THR A 94 9.93 14.39 19.24
C THR A 94 8.86 13.30 19.19
N HIS A 95 8.89 12.40 20.17
CA HIS A 95 7.85 11.40 20.39
C HIS A 95 6.63 12.05 21.05
N ARG A 96 5.77 12.68 20.25
CA ARG A 96 4.62 13.45 20.76
C ARG A 96 3.38 12.60 21.03
N TYR A 97 3.29 11.42 20.44
CA TYR A 97 2.04 10.66 20.38
C TYR A 97 2.13 9.32 21.12
N LYS A 98 1.05 8.96 21.81
CA LYS A 98 0.88 7.62 22.39
C LYS A 98 0.31 6.69 21.33
N ALA A 99 1.09 5.67 20.95
CA ALA A 99 0.65 4.71 19.96
C ALA A 99 -0.19 3.59 20.62
N LYS A 100 -1.32 3.24 20.00
CA LYS A 100 -2.10 2.07 20.43
C LYS A 100 -1.32 0.77 20.21
N LYS A 101 -1.62 -0.27 21.00
CA LYS A 101 -1.13 -1.63 20.70
C LYS A 101 -1.61 -2.04 19.30
N PHE A 102 -0.78 -2.80 18.60
CA PHE A 102 -1.04 -3.22 17.24
C PHE A 102 -1.02 -4.74 17.17
N ASP A 103 -2.10 -5.31 16.64
CA ASP A 103 -2.23 -6.72 16.29
C ASP A 103 -2.57 -6.78 14.79
N PHE A 104 -1.66 -7.35 14.00
CA PHE A 104 -1.83 -7.44 12.55
C PHE A 104 -3.00 -8.36 12.17
N LYS A 105 -3.18 -9.47 12.89
CA LYS A 105 -4.25 -10.45 12.62
C LYS A 105 -5.60 -9.81 12.88
N GLU A 106 -5.75 -9.09 13.99
CA GLU A 106 -7.00 -8.39 14.29
C GLU A 106 -7.29 -7.26 13.30
N TRP A 107 -6.28 -6.46 12.97
CA TRP A 107 -6.44 -5.34 12.05
C TRP A 107 -6.78 -5.77 10.62
N SER A 108 -6.29 -6.94 10.17
CA SER A 108 -6.49 -7.44 8.80
C SER A 108 -7.84 -8.13 8.56
N LYS A 109 -8.52 -8.66 9.59
CA LYS A 109 -9.80 -9.42 9.49
C LYS A 109 -10.90 -8.81 8.62
N TYR A 110 -10.97 -7.48 8.54
CA TYR A 110 -12.02 -6.76 7.81
C TYR A 110 -11.46 -5.87 6.69
N ARG A 111 -10.23 -6.13 6.25
CA ARG A 111 -9.52 -5.31 5.26
C ARG A 111 -8.96 -6.21 4.16
N PHE A 112 -8.77 -5.63 2.97
CA PHE A 112 -8.09 -6.30 1.85
C PHE A 112 -8.71 -7.64 1.45
N GLY A 113 -10.03 -7.83 1.59
CA GLY A 113 -10.67 -9.11 1.24
C GLY A 113 -10.05 -10.34 1.92
N VAL A 114 -9.29 -10.15 3.02
CA VAL A 114 -8.77 -11.24 3.85
C VAL A 114 -9.90 -11.62 4.79
N TYR A 115 -10.86 -12.36 4.25
CA TYR A 115 -11.97 -12.89 5.03
C TYR A 115 -11.47 -14.07 5.84
N HIS A 116 -11.68 -14.01 7.15
CA HIS A 116 -11.50 -15.15 8.04
C HIS A 116 -12.88 -15.69 8.42
N GLY A 117 -13.09 -16.98 8.22
CA GLY A 117 -14.37 -17.65 8.50
C GLY A 117 -14.59 -18.85 7.58
N ASP A 118 -15.69 -19.55 7.81
CA ASP A 118 -16.04 -20.70 6.98
C ASP A 118 -16.35 -20.26 5.55
N LEU A 119 -15.83 -21.01 4.57
CA LEU A 119 -16.17 -20.87 3.16
C LEU A 119 -17.67 -21.05 2.99
N LYS A 120 -18.37 -20.01 2.54
CA LYS A 120 -19.79 -20.07 2.20
C LYS A 120 -19.99 -20.00 0.70
N LYS A 121 -20.78 -20.94 0.17
CA LYS A 121 -21.21 -20.92 -1.22
C LYS A 121 -22.33 -19.91 -1.39
N VAL A 122 -22.15 -18.93 -2.28
CA VAL A 122 -23.17 -17.94 -2.65
C VAL A 122 -23.50 -18.05 -4.13
N VAL A 123 -24.75 -17.79 -4.49
CA VAL A 123 -25.23 -17.78 -5.89
C VAL A 123 -25.68 -16.36 -6.22
N LEU A 124 -25.04 -15.74 -7.20
CA LEU A 124 -25.37 -14.41 -7.68
C LEU A 124 -26.17 -14.51 -8.99
N ARG A 125 -27.34 -13.85 -9.05
CA ARG A 125 -28.09 -13.69 -10.30
C ARG A 125 -27.65 -12.38 -10.95
N ILE A 126 -26.97 -12.48 -12.08
CA ILE A 126 -26.48 -11.31 -12.82
C ILE A 126 -27.46 -11.01 -13.96
N HIS A 127 -27.81 -9.73 -14.11
CA HIS A 127 -28.66 -9.29 -15.21
C HIS A 127 -27.89 -9.37 -16.54
N LYS A 128 -28.57 -9.82 -17.61
CA LYS A 128 -27.94 -10.16 -18.90
C LYS A 128 -27.06 -9.05 -19.48
N GLY A 129 -27.43 -7.77 -19.29
CA GLY A 129 -26.65 -6.62 -19.77
C GLY A 129 -25.30 -6.38 -19.07
N PHE A 130 -24.98 -7.12 -18.00
CA PHE A 130 -23.73 -6.98 -17.25
C PHE A 130 -22.82 -8.21 -17.39
N ASN A 131 -23.18 -9.20 -18.19
CA ASN A 131 -22.45 -10.46 -18.34
C ASN A 131 -20.96 -10.26 -18.72
N VAL A 132 -20.69 -9.28 -19.59
CA VAL A 132 -19.33 -8.91 -20.04
C VAL A 132 -18.36 -8.58 -18.91
N TYR A 133 -18.86 -8.16 -17.75
CA TYR A 133 -18.02 -7.84 -16.59
C TYR A 133 -17.60 -9.08 -15.78
N PHE A 134 -18.24 -10.24 -16.01
CA PHE A 134 -18.08 -11.44 -15.20
C PHE A 134 -17.57 -12.66 -15.98
N GLU A 135 -17.83 -12.76 -17.28
CA GLU A 135 -17.54 -13.96 -18.10
C GLU A 135 -16.05 -14.35 -18.19
N ASN A 136 -15.11 -13.45 -17.86
CA ASN A 136 -13.66 -13.68 -17.98
C ASN A 136 -12.86 -13.29 -16.72
N ARG A 137 -13.49 -13.28 -15.54
CA ARG A 137 -12.81 -12.89 -14.29
C ARG A 137 -12.95 -13.95 -13.21
N SER A 138 -11.82 -14.30 -12.59
CA SER A 138 -11.81 -14.99 -11.31
C SER A 138 -11.93 -13.96 -10.19
N PHE A 139 -13.09 -13.91 -9.55
CA PHE A 139 -13.36 -12.93 -8.48
C PHE A 139 -12.77 -13.30 -7.12
N HIS A 140 -12.32 -14.56 -6.97
CA HIS A 140 -11.78 -15.10 -5.72
C HIS A 140 -10.63 -16.05 -6.07
N GLN A 141 -9.65 -16.17 -5.19
CA GLN A 141 -8.63 -17.21 -5.30
C GLN A 141 -9.31 -18.58 -5.14
N THR A 142 -9.13 -19.46 -6.12
CA THR A 142 -9.43 -20.90 -6.02
C THR A 142 -8.35 -21.63 -5.26
#